data_AF-A0A1M4XRJ9-F1
#
_entry.id   AF-A0A1M4XRJ9-F1
#
_cell.length_a   1.000
_cell.length_b   1.000
_cell.length_c   1.000
_cell.angle_alpha   90.00
_cell.angle_beta   90.00
_cell.angle_gamma   90.00
#
_symmetry.space_group_name_H-M   'P 1'
#
loop_
_entity.id
_entity.type
_entity.pdbx_description
1 polymer ?
#
loop_
_entity_poly.entity_id
_entity_poly.type
_entity_poly.pdbx_seq_one_letter_code
_entity_poly.pdbx_strand_id
1 'polypeptide(L)'
;MVKADGPIDFDAFLLLIGKLNYSWTNTESLLIHLIAGLSGMDKEIATVVFLTLNTTRARIDMVERLSKLERIKPEERSRILELTGRIQRQSALRNRYNHCIYAFDSDGENPRSILMRIADRKDKLMMGQVNALDAAAAEDVEAAIAELKSINRDVWQAVRDYNYPD
;
A
#
# COMPACT_ATOMS: atom_id res chain seq x y z
N MET A 1 33.12 15.69 -2.58
CA MET A 1 33.36 14.25 -2.77
C MET A 1 32.06 13.55 -2.44
N VAL A 2 31.30 13.12 -3.46
CA VAL A 2 30.05 12.36 -3.26
C VAL A 2 30.45 10.89 -3.27
N LYS A 3 30.35 10.24 -2.11
CA LYS A 3 30.46 8.79 -1.99
C LYS A 3 29.06 8.27 -2.30
N ALA A 4 28.83 7.78 -3.52
CA ALA A 4 27.60 7.09 -3.86
C ALA A 4 27.70 5.62 -3.42
N ASP A 5 26.59 5.15 -2.87
CA ASP A 5 26.36 3.95 -2.08
C ASP A 5 26.92 2.64 -2.62
N GLY A 6 27.41 1.82 -1.69
CA GLY A 6 27.68 0.40 -1.95
C GLY A 6 26.39 -0.40 -2.12
N PRO A 7 26.48 -1.64 -2.63
CA PRO A 7 25.32 -2.50 -2.82
C PRO A 7 24.57 -2.70 -1.49
N ILE A 8 23.24 -2.60 -1.54
CA ILE A 8 22.39 -2.97 -0.42
C ILE A 8 22.50 -4.47 -0.17
N ASP A 9 22.56 -4.85 1.10
CA ASP A 9 22.33 -6.22 1.52
C ASP A 9 20.92 -6.66 1.10
N PHE A 10 20.86 -7.64 0.18
CA PHE A 10 19.61 -8.12 -0.38
C PHE A 10 18.65 -8.65 0.69
N ASP A 11 19.18 -9.33 1.71
CA ASP A 11 18.36 -9.89 2.78
C ASP A 11 17.72 -8.77 3.62
N ALA A 12 18.48 -7.71 3.88
CA ALA A 12 17.96 -6.50 4.52
C ALA A 12 16.85 -5.85 3.68
N PHE A 13 17.00 -5.81 2.35
CA PHE A 13 15.97 -5.32 1.44
C PHE A 13 14.71 -6.19 1.46
N LEU A 14 14.85 -7.52 1.42
CA LEU A 14 13.71 -8.45 1.52
C LEU A 14 12.96 -8.27 2.83
N LEU A 15 13.66 -8.05 3.94
CA LEU A 15 13.04 -7.72 5.23
C LEU A 15 12.24 -6.41 5.18
N LEU A 16 12.73 -5.38 4.47
CA LEU A 16 11.98 -4.14 4.25
C LEU A 16 10.72 -4.38 3.44
N ILE A 17 10.78 -5.17 2.37
CA ILE A 17 9.58 -5.54 1.59
C ILE A 17 8.57 -6.32 2.44
N GLY A 18 9.04 -7.23 3.30
CA GLY A 18 8.19 -7.93 4.26
C GLY A 18 7.47 -6.96 5.22
N LYS A 19 8.20 -5.99 5.77
CA LYS A 19 7.64 -4.92 6.63
C LYS A 19 6.64 -4.04 5.88
N LEU A 20 6.91 -3.72 4.61
CA LEU A 20 6.00 -2.96 3.75
C LEU A 20 4.68 -3.72 3.57
N ASN A 21 4.76 -5.02 3.26
CA ASN A 21 3.58 -5.86 3.09
C ASN A 21 2.75 -5.98 4.38
N TYR A 22 3.39 -6.20 5.52
CA TYR A 22 2.71 -6.21 6.82
C TYR A 22 2.05 -4.86 7.13
N SER A 23 2.77 -3.75 6.95
CA SER A 23 2.24 -2.42 7.24
C SER A 23 1.05 -2.09 6.35
N TRP A 24 1.09 -2.53 5.09
CA TRP A 24 -0.01 -2.41 4.15
C TRP A 24 -1.24 -3.20 4.62
N THR A 25 -1.11 -4.51 4.85
CA THR A 25 -2.25 -5.36 5.22
C THR A 25 -2.89 -4.95 6.53
N ASN A 26 -2.07 -4.52 7.52
CA ASN A 26 -2.55 -4.00 8.79
C ASN A 26 -3.25 -2.63 8.66
N THR A 27 -2.88 -1.81 7.68
CA THR A 27 -3.57 -0.54 7.41
C THR A 27 -4.86 -0.77 6.62
N GLU A 28 -4.84 -1.70 5.66
CA GLU A 28 -6.00 -2.06 4.87
C GLU A 28 -7.11 -2.69 5.71
N SER A 29 -6.77 -3.53 6.70
CA SER A 29 -7.76 -4.15 7.59
C SER A 29 -8.57 -3.10 8.37
N LEU A 30 -8.03 -1.90 8.61
CA LEU A 30 -8.77 -0.84 9.30
C LEU A 30 -9.95 -0.29 8.49
N LEU A 31 -10.00 -0.55 7.17
CA LEU A 31 -11.16 -0.21 6.37
C LEU A 31 -12.44 -0.91 6.87
N ILE A 32 -12.31 -2.03 7.62
CA ILE A 32 -13.45 -2.69 8.30
C ILE A 32 -14.18 -1.70 9.21
N HIS A 33 -13.46 -0.94 10.03
CA HIS A 33 -14.05 0.04 10.96
C HIS A 33 -14.72 1.20 10.21
N LEU A 34 -14.11 1.64 9.12
CA LEU A 34 -14.69 2.69 8.27
C LEU A 34 -15.96 2.20 7.57
N ILE A 35 -15.98 0.96 7.06
CA ILE A 35 -17.19 0.34 6.50
C ILE A 35 -18.26 0.26 7.57
N ALA A 36 -17.94 -0.25 8.77
CA ALA A 36 -18.87 -0.39 9.88
C ALA A 36 -19.53 0.95 10.23
N GLY A 37 -18.71 1.96 10.52
CA GLY A 37 -19.18 3.29 10.91
C GLY A 37 -20.03 3.98 9.85
N LEU A 38 -19.54 4.03 8.61
CA LEU A 38 -20.24 4.74 7.53
C LEU A 38 -21.54 4.05 7.08
N SER A 39 -21.64 2.74 7.25
CA SER A 39 -22.82 1.96 6.87
C SER A 39 -23.80 1.72 8.03
N GLY A 40 -23.37 1.96 9.28
CA GLY A 40 -24.15 1.63 10.48
C GLY A 40 -24.18 0.12 10.79
N MET A 41 -23.27 -0.66 10.20
CA MET A 41 -23.09 -2.08 10.51
C MET A 41 -22.31 -2.23 11.82
N ASP A 42 -22.51 -3.35 12.52
CA ASP A 42 -21.52 -3.80 13.48
C ASP A 42 -20.23 -4.27 12.76
N LYS A 43 -19.18 -4.50 13.55
CA LYS A 43 -17.87 -4.93 13.05
C LYS A 43 -17.90 -6.31 12.41
N GLU A 44 -18.76 -7.22 12.86
CA GLU A 44 -18.81 -8.59 12.35
C GLU A 44 -19.36 -8.58 10.91
N ILE A 45 -20.48 -7.89 10.69
CA ILE A 45 -21.08 -7.71 9.36
C ILE A 45 -20.12 -6.96 8.44
N ALA A 46 -19.50 -5.88 8.92
CA ALA A 46 -18.51 -5.13 8.13
C ALA A 46 -17.30 -5.99 7.74
N THR A 47 -16.88 -6.92 8.60
CA THR A 47 -15.81 -7.89 8.31
C THR A 47 -16.22 -8.83 7.18
N VAL A 48 -17.45 -9.37 7.20
CA VAL A 48 -17.97 -10.21 6.11
C VAL A 48 -17.98 -9.44 4.79
N VAL A 49 -18.43 -8.19 4.79
CA VAL A 49 -18.40 -7.32 3.60
C VAL A 49 -16.97 -7.10 3.11
N PHE A 50 -16.04 -6.78 4.00
CA PHE A 50 -14.62 -6.57 3.68
C PHE A 50 -13.97 -7.81 3.04
N LEU A 51 -14.27 -9.00 3.58
CA LEU A 51 -13.78 -10.28 3.05
C LEU A 51 -14.40 -10.62 1.68
N THR A 52 -15.62 -10.14 1.41
CA THR A 52 -16.30 -10.33 0.11
C THR A 52 -15.70 -9.44 -0.99
N LEU A 53 -15.19 -8.27 -0.62
CA LEU A 53 -14.54 -7.35 -1.56
C LEU A 53 -13.13 -7.85 -1.88
N ASN A 54 -12.99 -8.53 -3.02
CA ASN A 54 -11.78 -9.25 -3.44
C ASN A 54 -10.56 -8.39 -3.79
N THR A 55 -10.69 -7.06 -3.82
CA THR A 55 -9.58 -6.16 -4.14
C THR A 55 -9.54 -4.97 -3.20
N THR A 56 -8.34 -4.48 -2.90
CA THR A 56 -8.17 -3.25 -2.11
C THR A 56 -8.88 -2.06 -2.74
N ARG A 57 -8.88 -1.97 -4.07
CA ARG A 57 -9.62 -0.91 -4.78
C ARG A 57 -11.12 -0.99 -4.48
N ALA A 58 -11.74 -2.16 -4.53
CA ALA A 58 -13.16 -2.31 -4.23
C ALA A 58 -13.47 -1.94 -2.76
N ARG A 59 -12.58 -2.27 -1.82
CA ARG A 59 -12.70 -1.89 -0.41
C ARG A 59 -12.62 -0.37 -0.21
N ILE A 60 -11.65 0.27 -0.86
CA ILE A 60 -11.51 1.73 -0.85
C ILE A 60 -12.72 2.39 -1.50
N ASP A 61 -13.11 1.96 -2.69
CA ASP A 61 -14.27 2.52 -3.42
C ASP A 61 -15.55 2.41 -2.59
N MET A 62 -15.74 1.32 -1.85
CA MET A 62 -16.87 1.16 -0.93
C MET A 62 -16.85 2.24 0.16
N VAL A 63 -15.73 2.40 0.86
CA VAL A 63 -15.56 3.44 1.89
C VAL A 63 -15.79 4.84 1.33
N GLU A 64 -15.20 5.15 0.17
CA GLU A 64 -15.37 6.45 -0.46
C GLU A 64 -16.82 6.71 -0.88
N ARG A 65 -17.52 5.72 -1.44
CA ARG A 65 -18.93 5.86 -1.82
C ARG A 65 -19.82 6.03 -0.60
N LEU A 66 -19.60 5.26 0.46
CA LEU A 66 -20.33 5.42 1.72
C LEU A 66 -20.12 6.81 2.34
N SER A 67 -18.89 7.33 2.31
CA SER A 67 -18.56 8.67 2.83
C SER A 67 -19.23 9.82 2.08
N LYS A 68 -19.70 9.56 0.84
CA LYS A 68 -20.34 10.57 -0.03
C LYS A 68 -21.86 10.62 0.13
N LEU A 69 -22.47 9.73 0.94
CA LEU A 69 -23.91 9.75 1.21
C LEU A 69 -24.32 11.04 1.95
N GLU A 70 -25.53 11.53 1.69
CA GLU A 70 -26.02 12.81 2.25
C GLU A 70 -26.02 12.88 3.78
N ARG A 71 -26.18 11.73 4.45
CA ARG A 71 -26.16 11.63 5.91
C ARG A 71 -24.78 11.88 6.54
N ILE A 72 -23.71 11.82 5.75
CA ILE A 72 -22.33 11.98 6.24
C ILE A 72 -21.97 13.46 6.24
N LYS A 73 -21.44 13.95 7.36
CA LYS A 73 -21.07 15.36 7.51
C LYS A 73 -19.92 15.73 6.54
N PRO A 74 -19.89 16.96 5.98
CA PRO A 74 -18.83 17.35 5.04
C PRO A 74 -17.40 17.19 5.56
N GLU A 75 -17.17 17.43 6.85
CA GLU A 75 -15.86 17.28 7.51
C GLU A 75 -15.42 15.82 7.58
N GLU A 76 -16.34 14.94 8.02
CA GLU A 76 -16.15 13.50 8.06
C GLU A 76 -15.83 12.94 6.67
N ARG A 77 -16.66 13.29 5.67
CA ARG A 77 -16.42 12.94 4.27
C ARG A 77 -15.03 13.36 3.80
N SER A 78 -14.66 14.61 4.02
CA SER A 78 -13.37 15.14 3.53
C SER A 78 -12.19 14.38 4.14
N ARG A 79 -12.25 14.11 5.45
CA ARG A 79 -11.20 13.35 6.14
C ARG A 79 -11.12 11.90 5.66
N ILE A 80 -12.25 11.23 5.45
CA ILE A 80 -12.25 9.85 4.94
C ILE A 80 -11.64 9.79 3.54
N LEU A 81 -12.02 10.70 2.64
CA LEU A 81 -11.48 10.76 1.27
C LEU A 81 -9.98 11.08 1.25
N GLU A 82 -9.51 11.92 2.17
CA GLU A 82 -8.08 12.19 2.32
C GLU A 82 -7.33 10.92 2.73
N LEU A 83 -7.82 10.20 3.75
CA LEU A 83 -7.21 8.98 4.26
C LEU A 83 -7.18 7.87 3.20
N THR A 84 -8.29 7.62 2.50
CA THR A 84 -8.33 6.60 1.44
C THR A 84 -7.43 6.96 0.27
N GLY A 85 -7.36 8.24 -0.10
CA GLY A 85 -6.42 8.72 -1.11
C GLY A 85 -4.96 8.51 -0.73
N ARG A 86 -4.61 8.71 0.56
CA ARG A 86 -3.26 8.42 1.09
C ARG A 86 -2.93 6.93 1.02
N ILE A 87 -3.85 6.05 1.44
CA ILE A 87 -3.68 4.59 1.31
C ILE A 87 -3.44 4.21 -0.15
N GLN A 88 -4.27 4.70 -1.07
CA GLN A 88 -4.20 4.33 -2.48
C GLN A 88 -2.86 4.71 -3.11
N ARG A 89 -2.26 5.85 -2.73
CA ARG A 89 -0.93 6.26 -3.21
C ARG A 89 0.18 5.28 -2.83
N GLN A 90 0.09 4.63 -1.67
CA GLN A 90 1.10 3.65 -1.23
C GLN A 90 1.00 2.30 -1.99
N SER A 91 -0.13 2.04 -2.67
CA SER A 91 -0.33 0.78 -3.41
C SER A 91 0.67 0.57 -4.55
N ALA A 92 1.09 1.66 -5.20
CA ALA A 92 1.96 1.59 -6.37
C ALA A 92 3.35 1.03 -6.01
N LEU A 93 3.92 1.48 -4.90
CA LEU A 93 5.24 1.01 -4.44
C LEU A 93 5.17 -0.44 -3.97
N ARG A 94 4.14 -0.80 -3.21
CA ARG A 94 3.88 -2.20 -2.80
C ARG A 94 3.75 -3.11 -4.02
N ASN A 95 2.97 -2.71 -5.02
CA ASN A 95 2.75 -3.53 -6.21
C ASN A 95 4.03 -3.65 -7.05
N ARG A 96 4.84 -2.59 -7.12
CA ARG A 96 6.12 -2.58 -7.81
C ARG A 96 7.04 -3.70 -7.32
N TYR A 97 7.25 -3.81 -6.01
CA TYR A 97 8.20 -4.78 -5.43
C TYR A 97 7.64 -6.19 -5.21
N ASN A 98 6.31 -6.35 -5.16
CA ASN A 98 5.68 -7.69 -5.11
C ASN A 98 5.52 -8.34 -6.50
N HIS A 99 5.62 -7.55 -7.57
CA HIS A 99 5.44 -8.04 -8.94
C HIS A 99 6.67 -7.79 -9.83
N CYS A 100 7.83 -7.49 -9.24
CA CYS A 100 9.10 -7.44 -9.97
C CYS A 100 9.77 -8.81 -10.03
N ILE A 101 10.73 -8.96 -10.95
CA ILE A 101 11.66 -10.09 -10.96
C ILE A 101 12.95 -9.63 -10.29
N TYR A 102 13.42 -10.40 -9.31
CA TYR A 102 14.75 -10.22 -8.73
C TYR A 102 15.75 -10.99 -9.60
N ALA A 103 16.78 -10.31 -10.09
CA ALA A 103 17.85 -10.89 -10.89
C ALA A 103 19.19 -10.68 -10.20
N PHE A 104 20.09 -11.62 -10.38
CA PHE A 104 21.43 -11.59 -9.83
C PHE A 104 22.43 -11.59 -10.98
N ASP A 105 23.60 -11.00 -10.78
CA ASP A 105 24.72 -11.19 -11.72
C ASP A 105 25.24 -12.63 -11.68
N SER A 106 26.12 -13.00 -12.62
CA SER A 106 26.67 -14.34 -12.76
C SER A 106 27.44 -14.82 -11.52
N ASP A 107 27.88 -13.90 -10.67
CA ASP A 107 28.64 -14.15 -9.45
C ASP A 107 27.73 -14.14 -8.20
N GLY A 108 26.45 -13.73 -8.32
CA GLY A 108 25.47 -13.71 -7.24
C GLY A 108 25.61 -12.54 -6.26
N GLU A 109 26.51 -11.60 -6.51
CA GLU A 109 26.92 -10.56 -5.55
C GLU A 109 26.09 -9.28 -5.63
N ASN A 110 25.56 -8.92 -6.81
CA ASN A 110 24.78 -7.68 -6.96
C ASN A 110 23.31 -7.96 -7.29
N PRO A 111 22.40 -7.93 -6.29
CA PRO A 111 20.97 -8.04 -6.54
C PRO A 111 20.48 -6.84 -7.37
N ARG A 112 19.80 -7.10 -8.47
CA ARG A 112 19.10 -6.08 -9.27
C ARG A 112 17.63 -6.44 -9.32
N SER A 113 16.75 -5.43 -9.23
CA SER A 113 15.36 -5.63 -9.58
C SER A 113 15.19 -5.39 -11.08
N ILE A 114 14.81 -6.42 -11.81
CA ILE A 114 14.31 -6.24 -13.17
C ILE A 114 12.81 -6.01 -13.02
N LEU A 115 12.41 -4.75 -13.15
CA LEU A 115 10.99 -4.43 -13.25
C LEU A 115 10.48 -4.86 -14.62
N MET A 116 10.08 -6.12 -14.73
CA MET A 116 9.47 -6.62 -15.95
C MET A 116 8.06 -6.05 -16.08
N ARG A 117 7.93 -4.92 -16.77
CA ARG A 117 6.71 -4.66 -17.52
C ARG A 117 6.87 -5.39 -18.85
N ILE A 118 6.43 -6.65 -18.93
CA ILE A 118 6.19 -7.28 -20.24
C ILE A 118 5.10 -6.44 -20.90
N ALA A 119 5.49 -5.43 -21.67
CA ALA A 119 4.60 -4.82 -22.62
C ALA A 119 4.56 -5.78 -23.81
N ASP A 120 3.63 -6.73 -23.76
CA ASP A 120 3.35 -7.60 -24.90
C ASP A 120 2.77 -6.71 -26.01
N ARG A 121 3.64 -6.27 -26.92
CA ARG A 121 3.24 -5.72 -28.21
C ARG A 121 3.57 -6.78 -29.23
N LYS A 122 2.62 -7.01 -30.14
CA LYS A 122 2.52 -8.12 -31.11
C LYS A 122 3.83 -8.65 -31.70
N ASP A 123 4.88 -7.84 -31.81
CA ASP A 123 6.09 -8.18 -32.56
C ASP A 123 7.41 -8.05 -31.77
N LYS A 124 7.42 -7.61 -30.49
CA LYS A 124 8.66 -7.45 -29.70
C LYS A 124 8.44 -7.65 -28.19
N LEU A 125 9.23 -8.54 -27.59
CA LEU A 125 9.41 -8.66 -26.14
C LEU A 125 10.40 -7.57 -25.69
N MET A 126 9.87 -6.48 -25.13
CA MET A 126 10.71 -5.45 -24.51
C MET A 126 11.06 -5.89 -23.09
N MET A 127 12.35 -6.13 -22.82
CA MET A 127 12.82 -6.28 -21.44
C MET A 127 12.53 -4.98 -20.70
N GLY A 128 11.87 -5.09 -19.54
CA GLY A 128 11.37 -3.94 -18.77
C GLY A 128 12.47 -3.04 -18.19
N GLN A 129 12.07 -2.07 -17.38
CA GLN A 129 13.00 -1.14 -16.74
C GLN A 129 13.79 -1.86 -15.66
N VAL A 130 15.12 -1.87 -15.77
CA VAL A 130 16.00 -2.38 -14.71
C VAL A 130 16.21 -1.24 -13.71
N ASN A 131 15.82 -1.47 -12.45
CA ASN A 131 16.09 -0.53 -11.37
C ASN A 131 17.10 -1.17 -10.41
N ALA A 132 18.18 -0.45 -10.13
CA ALA A 132 19.13 -0.87 -9.10
C ALA A 132 18.40 -0.96 -7.76
N LEU A 133 18.74 -1.99 -6.96
CA LEU A 133 18.36 -2.06 -5.57
C LEU A 133 19.49 -1.39 -4.79
N ASP A 134 19.38 -0.08 -4.63
CA ASP A 134 20.36 0.79 -3.99
C ASP A 134 19.77 1.46 -2.75
N ALA A 135 20.58 2.23 -2.03
CA ALA A 135 20.18 2.98 -0.85
C ALA A 135 18.87 3.77 -1.06
N ALA A 136 18.73 4.44 -2.21
CA ALA A 136 17.54 5.21 -2.54
C ALA A 136 16.28 4.34 -2.64
N ALA A 137 16.39 3.14 -3.24
CA ALA A 137 15.28 2.20 -3.29
C ALA A 137 14.83 1.73 -1.90
N ALA A 138 15.75 1.54 -0.96
CA ALA A 138 15.41 1.22 0.43
C ALA A 138 14.79 2.41 1.17
N GLU A 139 15.33 3.62 0.99
CA GLU A 139 14.77 4.84 1.56
C GLU A 139 13.31 5.06 1.12
N ASP A 140 12.99 4.82 -0.15
CA ASP A 140 11.63 4.87 -0.68
C ASP A 140 10.69 3.87 0.05
N VAL A 141 11.16 2.65 0.31
CA VAL A 141 10.40 1.62 1.02
C VAL A 141 10.21 2.01 2.49
N GLU A 142 11.24 2.52 3.15
CA GLU A 142 11.18 2.99 4.53
C GLU A 142 10.21 4.16 4.68
N ALA A 143 10.24 5.13 3.76
CA ALA A 143 9.32 6.24 3.72
C ALA A 143 7.86 5.77 3.56
N ALA A 144 7.61 4.81 2.67
CA ALA A 144 6.28 4.23 2.50
C ALA A 144 5.80 3.47 3.75
N ILE A 145 6.67 2.74 4.44
CA ILE A 145 6.37 2.09 5.72
C ILE A 145 6.01 3.15 6.77
N ALA A 146 6.78 4.23 6.86
CA ALA A 146 6.53 5.31 7.81
C ALA A 146 5.17 5.99 7.53
N GLU A 147 4.86 6.25 6.26
CA GLU A 147 3.57 6.82 5.86
C GLU A 147 2.41 5.87 6.17
N LEU A 148 2.53 4.57 5.88
CA LEU A 148 1.51 3.57 6.25
C LEU A 148 1.26 3.54 7.76
N LYS A 149 2.32 3.62 8.58
CA LYS A 149 2.17 3.73 10.03
C LYS A 149 1.46 5.02 10.44
N SER A 150 1.71 6.14 9.76
CA SER A 150 0.99 7.39 10.01
C SER A 150 -0.48 7.27 9.66
N ILE A 151 -0.79 6.80 8.45
CA ILE A 151 -2.15 6.55 7.99
C ILE A 151 -2.89 5.65 8.97
N ASN A 152 -2.26 4.56 9.43
CA ASN A 152 -2.85 3.64 10.39
C ASN A 152 -3.31 4.35 11.68
N ARG A 153 -2.44 5.19 12.26
CA ARG A 153 -2.79 6.00 13.44
C ARG A 153 -3.91 7.00 13.15
N ASP A 154 -3.87 7.64 11.98
CA ASP A 154 -4.84 8.66 11.59
C ASP A 154 -6.24 8.04 11.34
N VAL A 155 -6.29 6.83 10.79
CA VAL A 155 -7.51 6.03 10.64
C VAL A 155 -8.07 5.67 12.02
N TRP A 156 -7.25 5.15 12.93
CA TRP A 156 -7.69 4.88 14.30
C TRP A 156 -8.21 6.13 15.01
N GLN A 157 -7.58 7.28 14.76
CA GLN A 157 -8.07 8.55 15.30
C GLN A 157 -9.43 8.91 14.71
N ALA A 158 -9.65 8.73 13.41
CA ALA A 158 -10.95 8.95 12.79
C ALA A 158 -12.02 8.00 13.34
N VAL A 159 -11.69 6.73 13.56
CA VAL A 159 -12.59 5.74 14.15
C VAL A 159 -13.07 6.20 15.53
N ARG A 160 -12.15 6.67 16.39
CA ARG A 160 -12.50 7.24 17.70
C ARG A 160 -13.31 8.54 17.60
N ASP A 161 -12.87 9.49 16.77
CA ASP A 161 -13.49 10.82 16.67
C ASP A 161 -14.94 10.74 16.18
N TYR A 162 -15.24 9.76 15.31
CA TYR A 162 -16.57 9.53 14.75
C TYR A 162 -17.36 8.43 15.44
N ASN A 163 -16.83 7.85 16.53
CA ASN A 163 -17.43 6.74 17.28
C ASN A 163 -17.81 5.54 16.40
N TYR A 164 -16.92 5.18 15.47
CA TYR A 164 -17.09 3.97 14.67
C TYR A 164 -16.79 2.72 15.51
N PRO A 165 -17.33 1.54 15.15
CA PRO A 165 -17.04 0.30 15.86
C PRO A 165 -15.56 -0.11 15.78
N ASP A 166 -14.93 -0.34 16.94
CA ASP A 166 -13.52 -0.76 17.14
C ASP A 166 -13.30 -2.29 17.11
#